data_AF-A0A6J3E1R8-F1
#
_entry.id   AF-A0A6J3E1R8-F1
#
_cell.length_a   1.000
_cell.length_b   1.000
_cell.length_c   1.000
_cell.angle_alpha   90.00
_cell.angle_beta   90.00
_cell.angle_gamma   90.00
#
_symmetry.space_group_name_H-M   'P 1'
#
loop_
_entity.id
_entity.type
_entity.pdbx_description
1 polymer ?
#
loop_
_entity_poly.entity_id
_entity_poly.type
_entity_poly.pdbx_seq_one_letter_code
_entity_poly.pdbx_strand_id
1 'polypeptide(L)'
;MAQPRQAPPLREAPPPRCPAPRQAPPPGGPAPVPGMAAAGGAEPGGGGGGGAGLALALAEGGAGRAARVGDPGDLVALARQVQQAGDFVRANACNRLTVIAEQIRYLQEQARKVLEEANRDADLHHVACNFVKKPGNIYYLYRRESGQRYFSLLSPKEWGTSPHEFLGAYKLQHDMSWTPFEDIERRDAEINILDKLLSRQAVLPLCTEPNFQGLTK
;
A
#
# COMPACT_ATOMS: atom_id res chain seq x y z
N MET A 1 41.71 58.56 -35.98
CA MET A 1 40.57 57.62 -35.93
C MET A 1 41.13 56.22 -35.99
N ALA A 2 41.23 55.53 -34.86
CA ALA A 2 41.75 54.16 -34.78
C ALA A 2 40.56 53.19 -34.62
N GLN A 3 40.46 52.21 -35.51
CA GLN A 3 39.40 51.21 -35.44
C GLN A 3 39.66 50.20 -34.31
N PRO A 4 38.63 49.73 -33.58
CA PRO A 4 38.80 48.73 -32.54
C PRO A 4 39.01 47.34 -33.16
N ARG A 5 40.03 46.62 -32.69
CA ARG A 5 40.32 45.23 -33.07
C ARG A 5 39.29 44.30 -32.42
N GLN A 6 38.60 43.50 -33.23
CA GLN A 6 37.74 42.41 -32.74
C GLN A 6 38.58 41.25 -32.19
N ALA A 7 38.17 40.71 -31.05
CA ALA A 7 38.76 39.50 -30.46
C ALA A 7 38.24 38.23 -31.16
N PRO A 8 39.05 37.17 -31.28
CA PRO A 8 38.62 35.92 -31.90
C PRO A 8 37.67 35.13 -30.98
N PRO A 9 36.77 34.29 -31.53
CA PRO A 9 35.80 33.55 -30.74
C PRO A 9 36.47 32.41 -29.95
N LEU A 10 36.03 32.25 -28.69
CA LEU A 10 36.43 31.16 -27.81
C LEU A 10 35.84 29.84 -28.32
N ARG A 11 36.70 28.84 -28.52
CA ARG A 11 36.34 27.50 -28.96
C ARG A 11 35.77 26.72 -27.76
N GLU A 12 34.48 26.40 -27.77
CA GLU A 12 33.86 25.59 -26.72
C GLU A 12 34.45 24.17 -26.67
N ALA A 13 34.68 23.69 -25.45
CA ALA A 13 35.14 22.32 -25.19
C ALA A 13 33.97 21.31 -25.31
N PRO A 14 34.23 20.09 -25.80
CA PRO A 14 33.19 19.08 -25.94
C PRO A 14 32.67 18.60 -24.58
N PRO A 15 31.38 18.21 -24.48
CA PRO A 15 30.79 17.75 -23.23
C PRO A 15 31.38 16.41 -22.75
N PRO A 16 31.38 16.15 -21.44
CA PRO A 16 31.86 14.88 -20.89
C PRO A 16 30.95 13.73 -21.33
N ARG A 17 31.55 12.60 -21.75
CA ARG A 17 30.82 11.38 -22.14
C ARG A 17 30.21 10.72 -20.92
N CYS A 18 28.91 10.42 -20.97
CA CYS A 18 28.22 9.62 -19.96
C CYS A 18 28.80 8.18 -19.91
N PRO A 19 29.00 7.60 -18.72
CA PRO A 19 29.39 6.19 -18.60
C PRO A 19 28.22 5.28 -19.00
N ALA A 20 28.54 4.19 -19.71
CA ALA A 20 27.56 3.19 -20.14
C ALA A 20 26.92 2.47 -18.93
N PRO A 21 25.65 2.05 -19.02
CA PRO A 21 24.99 1.33 -17.94
C PRO A 21 25.63 -0.04 -17.72
N ARG A 22 25.95 -0.36 -16.47
CA ARG A 22 26.39 -1.70 -16.05
C ARG A 22 25.22 -2.67 -16.23
N GLN A 23 25.46 -3.77 -16.95
CA GLN A 23 24.48 -4.85 -17.08
C GLN A 23 24.18 -5.46 -15.70
N ALA A 24 22.90 -5.62 -15.40
CA ALA A 24 22.44 -6.31 -14.19
C ALA A 24 22.74 -7.83 -14.29
N PRO A 25 23.12 -8.51 -13.20
CA PRO A 25 23.28 -9.95 -13.20
C PRO A 25 21.91 -10.65 -13.37
N PRO A 26 21.86 -11.85 -13.99
CA PRO A 26 20.62 -12.57 -14.21
C PRO A 26 19.99 -13.06 -12.90
N PRO A 27 18.65 -13.24 -12.84
CA PRO A 27 17.99 -13.73 -11.65
C PRO A 27 18.40 -15.18 -11.37
N GLY A 28 18.99 -15.41 -10.19
CA GLY A 28 19.27 -16.74 -9.68
C GLY A 28 17.97 -17.51 -9.45
N GLY A 29 17.84 -18.67 -10.09
CA GLY A 29 16.79 -19.64 -9.81
C GLY A 29 16.95 -20.24 -8.40
N PRO A 30 15.86 -20.80 -7.82
CA PRO A 30 15.89 -21.36 -6.48
C PRO A 30 16.81 -22.58 -6.40
N ALA A 31 17.64 -22.62 -5.37
CA ALA A 31 18.50 -23.76 -5.05
C ALA A 31 17.65 -25.00 -4.68
N PRO A 32 18.08 -26.22 -5.06
CA PRO A 32 17.35 -27.44 -4.73
C PRO A 32 17.57 -27.82 -3.27
N VAL A 33 16.47 -28.10 -2.57
CA VAL A 33 16.48 -28.74 -1.25
C VAL A 33 16.73 -30.25 -1.40
N PRO A 34 17.66 -30.85 -0.63
CA PRO A 34 17.92 -32.28 -0.69
C PRO A 34 16.87 -33.10 0.08
N GLY A 35 16.63 -34.30 -0.42
CA GLY A 35 15.47 -35.13 -0.15
C GLY A 35 15.33 -35.72 1.26
N MET A 36 14.08 -36.08 1.57
CA MET A 36 13.74 -37.05 2.61
C MET A 36 12.69 -38.00 2.03
N ALA A 37 12.94 -39.29 2.24
CA ALA A 37 12.38 -40.43 1.52
C ALA A 37 10.88 -40.67 1.70
N ALA A 38 10.31 -41.31 0.68
CA ALA A 38 9.00 -41.91 0.68
C ALA A 38 8.95 -43.15 1.60
N ALA A 39 7.91 -43.25 2.42
CA ALA A 39 7.39 -44.50 2.95
C ALA A 39 5.86 -44.41 2.91
N GLY A 40 5.24 -45.30 2.12
CA GLY A 40 3.80 -45.43 2.03
C GLY A 40 3.22 -46.25 3.18
N GLY A 41 1.91 -46.12 3.39
CA GLY A 41 1.15 -47.03 4.25
C GLY A 41 -0.13 -46.44 4.83
N ALA A 42 -1.24 -46.63 4.10
CA ALA A 42 -2.60 -46.92 4.57
C ALA A 42 -3.33 -45.97 5.56
N GLU A 43 -4.35 -45.30 5.01
CA GLU A 43 -5.67 -44.97 5.60
C GLU A 43 -6.30 -46.15 6.39
N PRO A 44 -7.23 -45.96 7.37
CA PRO A 44 -8.42 -45.12 7.17
C PRO A 44 -9.03 -44.38 8.40
N GLY A 45 -9.84 -43.36 8.08
CA GLY A 45 -11.24 -43.34 8.54
C GLY A 45 -11.64 -42.33 9.61
N GLY A 46 -12.34 -41.26 9.17
CA GLY A 46 -13.69 -40.92 9.63
C GLY A 46 -13.89 -40.20 10.98
N GLY A 47 -14.58 -39.06 10.95
CA GLY A 47 -15.35 -38.56 12.09
C GLY A 47 -15.32 -37.04 12.25
N GLY A 48 -16.44 -36.38 11.96
CA GLY A 48 -16.58 -34.93 11.92
C GLY A 48 -16.37 -34.20 13.25
N GLY A 49 -15.65 -33.07 13.19
CA GLY A 49 -15.51 -32.12 14.28
C GLY A 49 -16.72 -31.18 14.36
N GLY A 50 -17.76 -31.62 15.07
CA GLY A 50 -18.79 -30.72 15.57
C GLY A 50 -18.22 -29.85 16.69
N GLY A 51 -18.27 -28.53 16.50
CA GLY A 51 -17.97 -27.57 17.54
C GLY A 51 -18.93 -27.75 18.72
N ALA A 52 -18.40 -28.10 19.88
CA ALA A 52 -19.12 -28.05 21.13
C ALA A 52 -18.33 -27.13 22.07
N GLY A 53 -18.88 -25.93 22.28
CA GLY A 53 -18.47 -25.06 23.37
C GLY A 53 -18.67 -25.82 24.68
N LEU A 54 -17.57 -26.06 25.40
CA LEU A 54 -17.63 -26.62 26.73
C LEU A 54 -17.80 -25.49 27.73
N ALA A 55 -19.02 -25.38 28.24
CA ALA A 55 -19.40 -24.57 29.38
C ALA A 55 -18.51 -24.94 30.59
N LEU A 56 -17.79 -23.94 31.09
CA LEU A 56 -16.98 -24.05 32.29
C LEU A 56 -17.92 -24.10 33.50
N ALA A 57 -18.16 -25.30 34.04
CA ALA A 57 -18.86 -25.47 35.30
C ALA A 57 -17.96 -24.96 36.44
N LEU A 58 -18.41 -23.91 37.13
CA LEU A 58 -17.81 -23.40 38.36
C LEU A 58 -18.02 -24.44 39.47
N ALA A 59 -16.94 -25.04 39.95
CA ALA A 59 -16.92 -25.72 41.24
C ALA A 59 -16.35 -24.75 42.29
N GLU A 60 -17.20 -24.29 43.19
CA GLU A 60 -16.80 -23.46 44.33
C GLU A 60 -16.07 -24.25 45.41
N GLY A 61 -15.07 -23.60 46.02
CA GLY A 61 -14.83 -23.66 47.46
C GLY A 61 -14.05 -24.85 48.03
N GLY A 62 -12.72 -24.72 48.07
CA GLY A 62 -11.87 -25.59 48.88
C GLY A 62 -10.54 -24.93 49.26
N ALA A 63 -10.36 -24.66 50.55
CA ALA A 63 -9.24 -23.98 51.18
C ALA A 63 -7.84 -24.48 50.73
N GLY A 64 -6.90 -23.54 50.68
CA GLY A 64 -5.53 -23.74 50.23
C GLY A 64 -4.85 -24.98 50.80
N ARG A 65 -4.52 -25.90 49.91
CA ARG A 65 -3.54 -26.95 50.13
C ARG A 65 -2.62 -26.91 48.92
N ALA A 66 -1.37 -26.50 49.12
CA ALA A 66 -0.32 -26.78 48.14
C ALA A 66 -0.40 -28.28 47.86
N ALA A 67 -0.88 -28.64 46.67
CA ALA A 67 -1.06 -30.03 46.28
C ALA A 67 0.30 -30.68 46.41
N ARG A 68 0.47 -31.50 47.45
CA ARG A 68 1.64 -32.35 47.55
C ARG A 68 1.52 -33.29 46.36
N VAL A 69 2.43 -33.16 45.40
CA VAL A 69 2.54 -34.06 44.27
C VAL A 69 2.64 -35.47 44.84
N GLY A 70 1.52 -36.19 44.80
CA GLY A 70 1.35 -37.45 45.51
C GLY A 70 1.53 -38.65 44.60
N ASP A 71 1.30 -38.48 43.29
CA ASP A 71 1.38 -39.54 42.31
C ASP A 71 2.21 -39.11 41.07
N PRO A 72 3.10 -39.96 40.53
CA PRO A 72 3.83 -39.67 39.30
C PRO A 72 2.94 -39.28 38.11
N GLY A 73 1.68 -39.74 38.06
CA GLY A 73 0.70 -39.36 37.06
C GLY A 73 0.37 -37.86 37.06
N ASP A 74 0.37 -37.22 38.24
CA ASP A 74 0.08 -35.79 38.39
C ASP A 74 1.20 -34.91 37.81
N LEU A 75 2.47 -35.34 37.92
CA LEU A 75 3.60 -34.64 37.32
C LEU A 75 3.53 -34.68 35.79
N VAL A 76 3.15 -35.82 35.22
CA VAL A 76 2.98 -35.97 33.78
C VAL A 76 1.80 -35.13 33.29
N ALA A 77 0.70 -35.11 34.04
CA ALA A 77 -0.47 -34.27 33.73
C ALA A 77 -0.11 -32.78 33.77
N LEU A 78 0.63 -32.33 34.80
CA LEU A 78 1.11 -30.96 34.90
C LEU A 78 2.04 -30.59 33.74
N ALA A 79 2.99 -31.46 33.38
CA ALA A 79 3.90 -31.24 32.26
C ALA A 79 3.13 -31.09 30.93
N ARG A 80 2.09 -31.90 30.71
CA ARG A 80 1.20 -31.77 29.55
C ARG A 80 0.46 -30.43 29.55
N GLN A 81 -0.07 -30.00 30.69
CA GLN A 81 -0.77 -28.72 30.80
C GLN A 81 0.15 -27.52 30.52
N VAL A 82 1.37 -27.53 31.06
CA VAL A 82 2.37 -26.49 30.79
C VAL A 82 2.74 -26.44 29.30
N GLN A 83 2.92 -27.61 28.67
CA GLN A 83 3.19 -27.69 27.24
C GLN A 83 2.04 -27.09 26.42
N GLN A 84 0.79 -27.49 26.71
CA GLN A 84 -0.41 -26.97 26.04
C GLN A 84 -0.55 -25.46 26.22
N ALA A 85 -0.31 -24.94 27.42
CA ALA A 85 -0.31 -23.50 27.67
C ALA A 85 0.73 -22.77 26.79
N GLY A 86 1.93 -23.35 26.64
CA GLY A 86 2.96 -22.84 25.73
C GLY A 86 2.51 -22.84 24.26
N ASP A 87 1.83 -23.89 23.81
CA ASP A 87 1.25 -23.96 22.46
C ASP A 87 0.20 -22.86 22.24
N PHE A 88 -0.69 -22.63 23.21
CA PHE A 88 -1.70 -21.57 23.13
C PHE A 88 -1.09 -20.17 23.10
N VAL A 89 -0.06 -19.91 23.93
CA VAL A 89 0.64 -18.62 23.93
C VAL A 89 1.29 -18.37 22.57
N ARG A 90 1.96 -19.38 22.00
CA ARG A 90 2.55 -19.28 20.65
C ARG A 90 1.49 -19.01 19.59
N ALA A 91 0.39 -19.79 19.57
CA ALA A 91 -0.67 -19.62 18.60
C ALA A 91 -1.31 -18.22 18.67
N ASN A 92 -1.59 -17.73 19.88
CA ASN A 92 -2.14 -16.38 20.07
C ASN A 92 -1.16 -15.28 19.63
N ALA A 93 0.13 -15.43 19.97
CA ALA A 93 1.16 -14.49 19.52
C ALA A 93 1.27 -14.45 18.00
N CYS A 94 1.32 -15.62 17.33
CA CYS A 94 1.34 -15.72 15.87
C CYS A 94 0.11 -15.04 15.25
N ASN A 95 -1.10 -15.30 15.76
CA ASN A 95 -2.33 -14.68 15.23
C ASN A 95 -2.27 -13.15 15.32
N ARG A 96 -1.80 -12.59 16.45
CA ARG A 96 -1.65 -11.13 16.61
C ARG A 96 -0.58 -10.55 15.69
N LEU A 97 0.56 -11.23 15.54
CA LEU A 97 1.63 -10.81 14.64
C LEU A 97 1.18 -10.85 13.16
N THR A 98 0.33 -11.79 12.77
CA THR A 98 -0.26 -11.83 11.43
C THR A 98 -1.08 -10.57 11.14
N VAL A 99 -1.95 -10.15 12.07
CA VAL A 99 -2.74 -8.91 11.92
C VAL A 99 -1.83 -7.68 11.77
N ILE A 100 -0.79 -7.58 12.61
CA ILE A 100 0.18 -6.47 12.53
C ILE A 100 0.90 -6.49 11.18
N ALA A 101 1.32 -7.66 10.69
CA ALA A 101 1.99 -7.79 9.41
C ALA A 101 1.08 -7.36 8.24
N GLU A 102 -0.21 -7.69 8.29
CA GLU A 102 -1.19 -7.24 7.30
C GLU A 102 -1.38 -5.72 7.33
N GLN A 103 -1.44 -5.12 8.52
CA GLN A 103 -1.51 -3.66 8.66
C GLN A 103 -0.25 -2.97 8.12
N ILE A 104 0.94 -3.50 8.40
CA ILE A 104 2.20 -2.97 7.84
C ILE A 104 2.18 -3.03 6.31
N ARG A 105 1.75 -4.16 5.73
CA ARG A 105 1.62 -4.29 4.26
C ARG A 105 0.65 -3.28 3.69
N TYR A 106 -0.50 -3.08 4.34
CA TYR A 106 -1.47 -2.07 3.92
C TYR A 106 -0.86 -0.66 3.93
N LEU A 107 -0.16 -0.28 5.01
CA LEU A 107 0.48 1.03 5.12
C LEU A 107 1.59 1.22 4.06
N GLN A 108 2.37 0.18 3.77
CA GLN A 108 3.39 0.22 2.71
C GLN A 108 2.75 0.48 1.34
N GLU A 109 1.63 -0.19 1.05
CA GLU A 109 0.90 0.01 -0.19
C GLU A 109 0.27 1.40 -0.29
N GLN A 110 -0.26 1.94 0.82
CA GLN A 110 -0.72 3.34 0.86
C GLN A 110 0.43 4.31 0.58
N ALA A 111 1.59 4.12 1.21
CA ALA A 111 2.77 4.97 0.98
C ALA A 111 3.24 4.91 -0.48
N ARG A 112 3.25 3.72 -1.10
CA ARG A 112 3.56 3.55 -2.53
C ARG A 112 2.63 4.39 -3.41
N LYS A 113 1.32 4.30 -3.19
CA LYS A 113 0.31 5.06 -3.95
C LYS A 113 0.51 6.57 -3.82
N VAL A 114 0.73 7.07 -2.61
CA VAL A 114 0.98 8.50 -2.36
C VAL A 114 2.20 8.98 -3.15
N LEU A 115 3.29 8.20 -3.18
CA LEU A 115 4.49 8.56 -3.96
C LEU A 115 4.24 8.54 -5.47
N GLU A 116 3.47 7.58 -5.97
CA GLU A 116 3.11 7.50 -7.38
C GLU A 116 2.22 8.66 -7.82
N GLU A 117 1.24 9.02 -6.98
CA GLU A 117 0.38 10.18 -7.18
C GLU A 117 1.19 11.48 -7.19
N ALA A 118 2.07 11.67 -6.20
CA ALA A 118 2.92 12.86 -6.11
C ALA A 118 3.87 12.98 -7.30
N ASN A 119 4.47 11.87 -7.75
CA ASN A 119 5.37 11.86 -8.91
C ASN A 119 4.62 12.19 -10.20
N ARG A 120 3.43 11.61 -10.40
CA ARG A 120 2.55 11.91 -11.54
C ARG A 120 2.11 13.37 -11.51
N ASP A 121 1.69 13.88 -10.36
CA ASP A 121 1.27 15.27 -10.22
C ASP A 121 2.41 16.24 -10.54
N ALA A 122 3.61 15.96 -10.03
CA ALA A 122 4.82 16.71 -10.37
C ALA A 122 5.09 16.67 -11.87
N ASP A 123 5.09 15.49 -12.50
CA ASP A 123 5.31 15.32 -13.93
C ASP A 123 4.31 16.14 -14.76
N LEU A 124 3.01 16.02 -14.46
CA LEU A 124 1.95 16.78 -15.15
C LEU A 124 2.08 18.28 -14.90
N HIS A 125 2.52 18.73 -13.73
CA HIS A 125 2.80 20.15 -13.49
C HIS A 125 3.93 20.69 -14.38
N HIS A 126 4.93 19.87 -14.71
CA HIS A 126 6.05 20.25 -15.58
C HIS A 126 5.78 20.10 -17.09
N VAL A 127 4.70 19.40 -17.49
CA VAL A 127 4.31 19.30 -18.90
C VAL A 127 4.10 20.70 -19.52
N ALA A 128 4.64 20.88 -20.73
CA ALA A 128 4.57 22.13 -21.48
C ALA A 128 3.11 22.55 -21.74
N CYS A 129 2.80 23.83 -21.54
CA CYS A 129 1.50 24.41 -21.82
C CYS A 129 1.64 25.87 -22.24
N ASN A 130 0.73 26.33 -23.12
CA ASN A 130 0.68 27.72 -23.58
C ASN A 130 -0.33 28.57 -22.80
N PHE A 131 -0.84 28.05 -21.68
CA PHE A 131 -1.89 28.68 -20.89
C PHE A 131 -1.61 28.49 -19.40
N VAL A 132 -2.26 29.33 -18.58
CA VAL A 132 -2.25 29.18 -17.13
C VAL A 132 -3.21 28.07 -16.72
N LYS A 133 -2.69 27.10 -15.97
CA LYS A 133 -3.47 26.00 -15.41
C LYS A 133 -4.38 26.54 -14.30
N LYS A 134 -5.69 26.45 -14.52
CA LYS A 134 -6.76 26.79 -13.57
C LYS A 134 -7.39 25.51 -13.00
N PRO A 135 -7.56 25.42 -11.68
CA PRO A 135 -8.34 24.35 -11.05
C PRO A 135 -9.77 24.27 -11.59
N GLY A 136 -10.36 23.07 -11.53
CA GLY A 136 -11.68 22.75 -12.04
C GLY A 136 -11.73 22.41 -13.53
N ASN A 137 -10.71 22.79 -14.30
CA ASN A 137 -10.66 22.53 -15.73
C ASN A 137 -10.09 21.14 -16.05
N ILE A 138 -10.51 20.62 -17.20
CA ILE A 138 -9.98 19.39 -17.81
C ILE A 138 -8.96 19.78 -18.88
N TYR A 139 -7.84 19.08 -18.87
CA TYR A 139 -6.73 19.25 -19.79
C TYR A 139 -6.42 17.95 -20.50
N TYR A 140 -6.10 18.04 -21.79
CA TYR A 140 -5.84 16.90 -22.65
C TYR A 140 -4.35 16.84 -22.98
N LEU A 141 -3.72 15.72 -22.65
CA LEU A 141 -2.30 15.48 -22.81
C LEU A 141 -2.03 14.83 -24.17
N TYR A 142 -1.12 15.43 -24.94
CA TYR A 142 -0.71 14.94 -26.24
C TYR A 142 0.80 14.79 -26.34
N ARG A 143 1.26 13.97 -27.30
CA ARG A 143 2.68 13.79 -27.65
C ARG A 143 2.93 14.17 -29.11
N ARG A 144 3.85 15.11 -29.31
CA ARG A 144 4.34 15.49 -30.64
C ARG A 144 5.22 14.38 -31.23
N GLU A 145 5.43 14.42 -32.54
CA GLU A 145 6.39 13.55 -33.23
C GLU A 145 7.82 13.68 -32.67
N SER A 146 8.18 14.85 -32.13
CA SER A 146 9.45 15.07 -31.43
C SER A 146 9.57 14.35 -30.08
N GLY A 147 8.50 13.72 -29.60
CA GLY A 147 8.39 13.09 -28.28
C GLY A 147 7.99 14.05 -27.15
N GLN A 148 7.92 15.36 -27.41
CA GLN A 148 7.54 16.33 -26.38
C GLN A 148 6.06 16.18 -26.01
N ARG A 149 5.79 16.04 -24.71
CA ARG A 149 4.44 16.05 -24.13
C ARG A 149 3.98 17.49 -23.90
N TYR A 150 2.72 17.78 -24.22
CA TYR A 150 2.11 19.09 -23.98
C TYR A 150 0.62 18.97 -23.66
N PHE A 151 0.11 19.94 -22.91
CA PHE A 151 -1.32 20.05 -22.63
C PHE A 151 -2.06 20.95 -23.61
N SER A 152 -3.31 20.58 -23.87
CA SER A 152 -4.29 21.29 -24.68
C SER A 152 -5.61 21.44 -23.90
N LEU A 153 -6.38 22.47 -24.23
CA LEU A 153 -7.77 22.63 -23.77
C LEU A 153 -8.78 21.88 -24.64
N LEU A 154 -8.40 21.54 -25.87
CA LEU A 154 -9.25 20.84 -26.83
C LEU A 154 -9.08 19.32 -26.68
N SER A 155 -10.21 18.62 -26.63
CA SER A 155 -10.29 17.16 -26.62
C SER A 155 -9.99 16.55 -28.00
N PRO A 156 -9.67 15.24 -28.07
CA PRO A 156 -9.48 14.56 -29.37
C PRO A 156 -10.70 14.68 -30.29
N LYS A 157 -11.91 14.71 -29.71
CA LYS A 157 -13.17 14.83 -30.45
C LYS A 157 -13.36 16.24 -31.04
N GLU A 158 -13.00 17.28 -30.28
CA GLU A 158 -13.09 18.67 -30.74
C GLU A 158 -11.99 19.00 -31.75
N TRP A 159 -10.84 18.32 -31.66
CA TRP A 159 -9.73 18.51 -32.59
C TRP A 159 -10.05 17.97 -33.99
N GLY A 160 -10.95 16.99 -34.12
CA GLY A 160 -11.31 16.34 -35.37
C GLY A 160 -10.19 15.41 -35.88
N THR A 161 -9.16 15.97 -36.51
CA THR A 161 -7.94 15.23 -36.89
C THR A 161 -6.80 15.75 -36.02
N SER A 162 -6.59 15.13 -34.86
CA SER A 162 -5.46 15.49 -33.99
C SER A 162 -4.14 15.20 -34.69
N PRO A 163 -3.24 16.19 -34.86
CA PRO A 163 -1.94 15.97 -35.49
C PRO A 163 -1.00 15.15 -34.60
N HIS A 164 -1.35 15.00 -33.32
CA HIS A 164 -0.50 14.43 -32.29
C HIS A 164 -1.23 13.32 -31.54
N GLU A 165 -0.47 12.38 -31.02
CA GLU A 165 -0.97 11.23 -30.27
C GLU A 165 -1.60 11.68 -28.95
N PHE A 166 -2.80 11.19 -28.67
CA PHE A 166 -3.49 11.43 -27.41
C PHE A 166 -3.00 10.47 -26.32
N LEU A 167 -2.57 11.02 -25.18
CA LEU A 167 -2.06 10.23 -24.06
C LEU A 167 -3.06 10.09 -22.91
N GLY A 168 -3.94 11.06 -22.70
CA GLY A 168 -4.90 11.04 -21.61
C GLY A 168 -5.53 12.39 -21.32
N ALA A 169 -6.57 12.40 -20.51
CA ALA A 169 -7.23 13.61 -20.04
C ALA A 169 -7.18 13.65 -18.51
N TYR A 170 -6.99 14.85 -17.95
CA TYR A 170 -6.82 15.05 -16.52
C TYR A 170 -7.53 16.32 -16.07
N LYS A 171 -8.26 16.24 -14.97
CA LYS A 171 -8.81 17.41 -14.27
C LYS A 171 -7.80 17.91 -13.25
N LEU A 172 -7.52 19.21 -13.26
CA LEU A 172 -6.77 19.85 -12.19
C LEU A 172 -7.72 20.15 -11.04
N GLN A 173 -7.48 19.58 -9.87
CA GLN A 173 -8.31 19.76 -8.69
C GLN A 173 -7.95 21.07 -7.95
N HIS A 174 -8.80 21.46 -7.00
CA HIS A 174 -8.62 22.69 -6.20
C HIS A 174 -7.42 22.62 -5.26
N ASP A 175 -7.00 21.42 -4.85
CA ASP A 175 -5.79 21.16 -4.07
C ASP A 175 -4.53 21.04 -4.95
N MET A 176 -4.64 21.36 -6.24
CA MET A 176 -3.59 21.24 -7.26
C MET A 176 -3.15 19.81 -7.60
N SER A 177 -3.87 18.80 -7.10
CA SER A 177 -3.69 17.42 -7.57
C SER A 177 -4.32 17.21 -8.95
N TRP A 178 -3.83 16.22 -9.70
CA TRP A 178 -4.42 15.86 -10.98
C TRP A 178 -5.25 14.60 -10.84
N THR A 179 -6.46 14.60 -11.39
CA THR A 179 -7.32 13.40 -11.44
C THR A 179 -7.48 12.94 -12.88
N PRO A 180 -7.15 11.68 -13.23
CA PRO A 180 -7.43 11.11 -14.54
C PRO A 180 -8.91 11.20 -14.90
N PHE A 181 -9.24 11.35 -16.18
CA PHE A 181 -10.60 11.60 -16.64
C PHE A 181 -11.61 10.54 -16.18
N GLU A 182 -11.19 9.28 -16.24
CA GLU A 182 -11.92 8.10 -15.78
C GLU A 182 -12.28 8.13 -14.28
N ASP A 183 -11.51 8.86 -13.47
CA ASP A 183 -11.67 8.95 -12.02
C ASP A 183 -12.38 10.24 -11.55
N ILE A 184 -12.65 11.18 -12.46
CA ILE A 184 -13.21 12.50 -12.10
C ILE A 184 -14.52 12.34 -11.32
N GLU A 185 -15.47 11.56 -11.84
CA GLU A 185 -16.79 11.43 -11.23
C GLU A 185 -16.72 10.83 -9.82
N ARG A 186 -15.89 9.79 -9.67
CA ARG A 186 -15.66 9.13 -8.38
C ARG A 186 -15.03 10.10 -7.38
N ARG A 187 -13.96 10.80 -7.78
CA ARG A 187 -13.24 11.76 -6.94
C ARG A 187 -14.15 12.94 -6.54
N ASP A 188 -14.91 13.48 -7.48
CA ASP A 188 -15.84 14.57 -7.22
C ASP A 188 -16.96 14.12 -6.25
N ALA A 189 -17.47 12.88 -6.39
CA ALA A 189 -18.45 12.33 -5.45
C ALA A 189 -17.88 12.16 -4.03
N GLU A 190 -16.66 11.64 -3.90
CA GLU A 190 -15.93 11.52 -2.63
C GLU A 190 -15.76 12.90 -1.96
N ILE A 191 -15.29 13.90 -2.71
CA ILE A 191 -15.10 15.28 -2.23
C ILE A 191 -16.44 15.88 -1.80
N ASN A 192 -17.50 15.70 -2.58
CA ASN A 192 -18.84 16.20 -2.24
C ASN A 192 -19.40 15.58 -0.97
N ILE A 193 -19.14 14.29 -0.71
CA ILE A 193 -19.52 13.64 0.54
C ILE A 193 -18.73 14.25 1.71
N LEU A 194 -17.41 14.43 1.54
CA LEU A 194 -16.55 15.01 2.57
C LEU A 194 -16.96 16.45 2.92
N ASP A 195 -17.25 17.28 1.92
CA ASP A 195 -17.69 18.66 2.10
C ASP A 195 -19.01 18.74 2.87
N LYS A 196 -19.96 17.84 2.59
CA LYS A 196 -21.21 17.72 3.36
C LYS A 196 -20.97 17.33 4.81
N LEU A 197 -19.98 16.48 5.10
CA LEU A 197 -19.64 16.09 6.47
C LEU A 197 -18.98 17.23 7.24
N LEU A 198 -18.04 17.94 6.60
CA LEU A 198 -17.37 19.11 7.19
C LEU A 198 -18.37 20.23 7.48
N SER A 199 -19.28 20.51 6.53
CA SER A 199 -20.34 21.51 6.68
C SER A 199 -21.32 21.21 7.82
N ARG A 200 -21.45 19.94 8.22
CA ARG A 200 -22.37 19.50 9.29
C ARG A 200 -21.79 19.63 10.71
N GLN A 201 -20.54 20.06 10.88
CA GLN A 201 -19.85 20.06 12.18
C GLN A 201 -20.06 18.74 12.95
N ALA A 202 -19.61 17.63 12.37
CA ALA A 202 -19.32 16.46 13.18
C ALA A 202 -17.99 16.74 13.89
N VAL A 203 -18.05 17.27 15.12
CA VAL A 203 -16.91 17.16 16.04
C VAL A 203 -16.75 15.66 16.27
N LEU A 204 -15.76 15.04 15.62
CA LEU A 204 -15.34 13.71 16.04
C LEU A 204 -14.93 13.86 17.50
N PRO A 205 -15.56 13.13 18.44
CA PRO A 205 -15.09 13.15 19.81
C PRO A 205 -13.60 12.82 19.78
N LEU A 206 -12.79 13.61 20.51
CA LEU A 206 -11.39 13.26 20.77
C LEU A 206 -11.43 11.92 21.51
N CYS A 207 -11.33 10.83 20.76
CA CYS A 207 -11.14 9.51 21.32
C CYS A 207 -9.70 9.46 21.82
N THR A 208 -9.46 10.05 22.98
CA THR A 208 -8.19 9.95 23.69
C THR A 208 -7.99 8.53 24.24
N GLU A 209 -9.05 7.70 24.26
CA GLU A 209 -8.99 6.32 24.71
C GLU A 209 -9.65 5.36 23.71
N PRO A 210 -9.10 4.14 23.53
CA PRO A 210 -9.74 3.10 22.76
C PRO A 210 -11.11 2.73 23.36
N ASN A 211 -12.18 2.87 22.57
CA ASN A 211 -13.53 2.54 22.99
C ASN A 211 -13.73 1.00 23.02
N PHE A 212 -13.65 0.40 24.21
CA PHE A 212 -13.94 -1.03 24.45
C PHE A 212 -15.41 -1.32 24.83
N GLN A 213 -16.33 -0.37 24.70
CA GLN A 213 -17.72 -0.49 25.19
C GLN A 213 -18.54 -1.61 24.51
N GLY A 214 -18.04 -2.22 23.43
CA GLY A 214 -18.65 -3.37 22.76
C GLY A 214 -18.19 -4.75 23.26
N LEU A 215 -17.22 -4.83 24.17
CA LEU A 215 -16.59 -6.10 24.59
C LEU A 215 -17.14 -6.67 25.91
N THR A 216 -18.09 -6.00 26.55
CA THR A 216 -18.62 -6.40 27.87
C THR A 216 -20.11 -6.79 27.84
N LYS A 217 -20.60 -7.37 26.74
CA LYS A 217 -21.95 -7.97 26.68
C LYS A 217 -21.88 -9.46 26.39
#